data_AF-A0A6I6SQ01-F1
#
_entry.id   AF-A0A6I6SQ01-F1
#
_cell.length_a   1.000
_cell.length_b   1.000
_cell.length_c   1.000
_cell.angle_alpha   90.00
_cell.angle_beta   90.00
_cell.angle_gamma   90.00
#
_symmetry.space_group_name_H-M   'P 1'
#
loop_
_entity.id
_entity.type
_entity.pdbx_description
1 polymer ?
#
loop_
_entity_poly.entity_id
_entity_poly.type
_entity_poly.pdbx_seq_one_letter_code
_entity_poly.pdbx_strand_id
1 'polypeptide(L)'
;MDQSESIGQDKSSRVGRDHTESIAQDVKKDVGRDVYYSVGQSQKERYGKDVLQQIGNTLKQDIHADHLVNVGRNVNERVQGQYVLEVTDSITNNTRHHKLMAFERFEIRGPGGKITLDAAGITLEAPNIRIKGNLTTGGSGSSSVPTLSGAANEALPLCEECEKLKT
;
A
#
# COMPACT_ATOMS: atom_id res chain seq x y z
N MET A 1 18.13 40.19 -9.05
CA MET A 1 18.24 40.09 -10.51
C MET A 1 17.37 38.92 -10.86
N ASP A 2 16.29 39.16 -11.58
CA ASP A 2 15.22 38.17 -11.76
C ASP A 2 15.19 37.78 -13.24
N GLN A 3 14.93 36.51 -13.54
CA GLN A 3 14.80 35.98 -14.90
C GLN A 3 13.38 35.47 -15.13
N SER A 4 12.83 35.71 -16.33
CA SER A 4 11.57 35.13 -16.79
C SER A 4 11.72 34.64 -18.23
N GLU A 5 10.98 33.58 -18.56
CA GLU A 5 10.91 33.00 -19.91
C GLU A 5 9.46 32.62 -20.18
N SER A 6 8.97 32.87 -21.40
CA SER A 6 7.64 32.49 -21.84
C SER A 6 7.73 31.84 -23.23
N ILE A 7 6.99 30.76 -23.42
CA ILE A 7 6.94 29.99 -24.66
C ILE A 7 5.47 29.86 -25.05
N GLY A 8 5.12 30.29 -26.27
CA GLY A 8 3.73 30.32 -26.73
C GLY A 8 3.20 28.99 -27.26
N GLN A 9 4.08 28.09 -27.72
CA GLN A 9 3.70 26.79 -28.29
C GLN A 9 4.59 25.68 -27.71
N ASP A 10 5.78 25.48 -28.27
CA ASP A 10 6.64 24.34 -27.95
C ASP A 10 8.03 24.77 -27.51
N LYS A 11 8.60 24.04 -26.54
CA LYS A 11 10.01 24.14 -26.13
C LYS A 11 10.68 22.78 -26.24
N SER A 12 11.83 22.75 -26.91
CA SER A 12 12.72 21.59 -26.96
C SER A 12 14.11 21.97 -26.47
N SER A 13 14.73 21.11 -25.65
CA SER A 13 16.07 21.30 -25.14
C SER A 13 16.87 20.02 -25.27
N ARG A 14 18.13 20.14 -25.69
CA ARG A 14 19.04 19.00 -25.86
C ARG A 14 20.37 19.33 -25.21
N VAL A 15 20.82 18.45 -24.33
CA VAL A 15 22.15 18.50 -23.72
C VAL A 15 22.96 17.33 -24.26
N GLY A 16 24.14 17.61 -24.81
CA GLY A 16 24.96 16.59 -25.49
C GLY A 16 25.82 15.73 -24.55
N ARG A 17 26.02 16.17 -23.31
CA ARG A 17 26.82 15.48 -22.28
C ARG A 17 26.09 15.52 -20.94
N ASP A 18 26.45 16.49 -20.09
CA ASP A 18 26.01 16.54 -18.70
C ASP A 18 25.13 17.76 -18.43
N HIS A 19 24.11 17.58 -17.60
CA HIS A 19 23.26 18.64 -17.09
C HIS A 19 23.27 18.62 -15.56
N THR A 20 23.56 19.77 -14.96
CA THR A 20 23.49 19.98 -13.51
C THR A 20 22.61 21.19 -13.24
N GLU A 21 21.64 21.02 -12.36
CA GLU A 21 20.76 22.09 -11.90
C GLU A 21 20.81 22.14 -10.37
N SER A 22 20.97 23.35 -9.83
CA SER A 22 21.03 23.61 -8.39
C SER A 22 20.09 24.75 -8.05
N ILE A 23 19.14 24.49 -7.17
CA ILE A 23 18.21 25.49 -6.65
C ILE A 23 18.44 25.62 -5.14
N ALA A 24 18.67 26.84 -4.67
CA ALA A 24 19.04 27.11 -3.27
C ALA A 24 17.84 27.14 -2.31
N GLN A 25 16.64 27.39 -2.83
CA GLN A 25 15.40 27.52 -2.05
C GLN A 25 14.41 26.45 -2.50
N ASP A 26 13.43 26.84 -3.32
CA ASP A 26 12.28 25.99 -3.65
C ASP A 26 12.14 25.80 -5.17
N VAL A 27 11.62 24.63 -5.55
CA VAL A 27 11.19 24.31 -6.92
C VAL A 27 9.71 23.99 -6.91
N LYS A 28 8.96 24.63 -7.81
CA LYS A 28 7.58 24.24 -8.12
C LYS A 28 7.50 23.87 -9.59
N LYS A 29 6.92 22.70 -9.88
CA LYS A 29 6.69 22.23 -11.24
C LYS A 29 5.24 21.79 -11.37
N ASP A 30 4.49 22.54 -12.17
CA ASP A 30 3.11 22.21 -12.52
C ASP A 30 3.08 21.74 -13.99
N VAL A 31 2.41 20.61 -14.25
CA VAL A 31 2.23 20.06 -15.60
C VAL A 31 0.75 19.79 -15.81
N GLY A 32 0.17 20.38 -16.86
CA GLY A 32 -1.29 20.35 -17.05
C GLY A 32 -1.85 19.04 -17.61
N ARG A 33 -1.00 18.15 -18.13
CA ARG A 33 -1.42 16.88 -18.76
C ARG A 33 -0.57 15.71 -18.28
N ASP A 34 0.49 15.40 -19.03
CA ASP A 34 1.24 14.16 -18.89
C ASP A 34 2.73 14.43 -18.68
N VAL A 35 3.38 13.59 -17.88
CA VAL A 35 4.84 13.56 -17.72
C VAL A 35 5.33 12.17 -18.07
N TYR A 36 6.29 12.10 -18.98
CA TYR A 36 7.05 10.90 -19.28
C TYR A 36 8.49 11.11 -18.87
N TYR A 37 9.03 10.18 -18.09
CA TYR A 37 10.38 10.24 -17.59
C TYR A 37 11.04 8.88 -17.79
N SER A 38 12.24 8.88 -18.36
CA SER A 38 12.99 7.67 -18.68
C SER A 38 14.44 7.87 -18.30
N VAL A 39 14.98 6.91 -17.55
CA VAL A 39 16.38 6.89 -17.12
C VAL A 39 17.01 5.62 -17.68
N GLY A 40 18.10 5.77 -18.44
CA GLY A 40 18.72 4.62 -19.12
C GLY A 40 19.57 3.72 -18.20
N GLN A 41 19.93 4.20 -17.01
CA GLN A 41 20.78 3.46 -16.07
C GLN A 41 20.24 3.53 -14.64
N SER A 42 20.56 4.59 -13.90
CA SER A 42 20.30 4.67 -12.46
C SER A 42 19.61 5.97 -12.09
N GLN A 43 18.57 5.86 -11.27
CA GLN A 43 17.91 6.98 -10.60
C GLN A 43 18.14 6.89 -9.10
N LYS A 44 18.50 8.02 -8.49
CA LYS A 44 18.65 8.13 -7.05
C LYS A 44 17.97 9.39 -6.57
N GLU A 45 17.07 9.22 -5.62
CA GLU A 45 16.37 10.32 -4.96
C GLU A 45 16.74 10.33 -3.49
N ARG A 46 16.86 11.54 -2.93
CA ARG A 46 17.10 11.72 -1.51
C ARG A 46 16.26 12.89 -1.03
N TYR A 47 15.43 12.60 -0.03
CA TYR A 47 14.62 13.60 0.65
C TYR A 47 15.16 13.79 2.06
N GLY A 48 15.38 15.03 2.46
CA GLY A 48 15.92 15.34 3.79
C GLY A 48 14.91 15.13 4.92
N LYS A 49 13.61 15.15 4.59
CA LYS A 49 12.52 15.07 5.56
C LYS A 49 11.38 14.19 5.08
N ASP A 50 10.36 14.77 4.43
CA ASP A 50 9.10 14.11 4.12
C ASP A 50 8.90 13.97 2.59
N VAL A 51 8.22 12.90 2.18
CA VAL A 51 7.68 12.73 0.83
C VAL A 51 6.19 12.45 0.95
N LEU A 52 5.38 13.21 0.20
CA LEU A 52 3.95 13.01 0.10
C LEU A 52 3.62 12.71 -1.36
N GLN A 53 3.00 11.56 -1.60
CA GLN A 53 2.56 11.14 -2.93
C GLN A 53 1.07 10.88 -2.90
N GLN A 54 0.33 11.58 -3.75
CA GLN A 54 -1.11 11.38 -3.94
C GLN A 54 -1.35 10.94 -5.38
N ILE A 55 -1.93 9.76 -5.54
CA ILE A 55 -2.28 9.19 -6.84
C ILE A 55 -3.79 9.21 -6.94
N GLY A 56 -4.33 9.92 -7.94
CA GLY A 56 -5.78 10.07 -8.11
C GLY A 56 -6.49 8.83 -8.63
N ASN A 57 -5.77 7.89 -9.25
CA ASN A 57 -6.37 6.69 -9.84
C ASN A 57 -5.55 5.42 -9.56
N THR A 58 -4.47 5.17 -10.31
CA THR A 58 -3.73 3.91 -10.25
C THR A 58 -2.23 4.12 -10.12
N LEU A 59 -1.61 3.41 -9.17
CA LEU A 59 -0.16 3.23 -9.09
C LEU A 59 0.17 1.81 -9.57
N LYS A 60 1.00 1.69 -10.60
CA LYS A 60 1.57 0.42 -11.05
C LYS A 60 3.09 0.48 -10.92
N GLN A 61 3.66 -0.53 -10.27
CA GLN A 61 5.10 -0.72 -10.15
C GLN A 61 5.45 -2.09 -10.69
N ASP A 62 6.47 -2.15 -11.54
CA ASP A 62 7.01 -3.38 -12.11
C ASP A 62 8.51 -3.41 -11.82
N ILE A 63 8.95 -4.44 -11.09
CA ILE A 63 10.31 -4.56 -10.56
C ILE A 63 10.82 -5.94 -10.95
N HIS A 64 11.87 -5.96 -11.77
CA HIS A 64 12.36 -7.22 -12.35
C HIS A 64 13.13 -8.11 -11.36
N ALA A 65 13.95 -7.50 -10.50
CA ALA A 65 14.82 -8.21 -9.58
C ALA A 65 14.34 -8.07 -8.13
N ASP A 66 14.78 -7.03 -7.43
CA ASP A 66 14.57 -6.90 -5.98
C ASP A 66 13.76 -5.64 -5.62
N HIS A 67 12.77 -5.82 -4.73
CA HIS A 67 12.08 -4.72 -4.05
C HIS A 67 12.42 -4.75 -2.55
N LEU A 68 13.32 -3.87 -2.12
CA LEU A 68 13.78 -3.78 -0.73
C LEU A 68 13.19 -2.55 -0.05
N VAL A 69 12.44 -2.78 1.02
CA VAL A 69 11.80 -1.70 1.81
C VAL A 69 12.29 -1.80 3.25
N ASN A 70 12.89 -0.72 3.77
CA ASN A 70 13.29 -0.60 5.16
C ASN A 70 12.59 0.60 5.80
N VAL A 71 11.87 0.35 6.90
CA VAL A 71 11.09 1.36 7.61
C VAL A 71 11.53 1.39 9.07
N GLY A 72 12.02 2.54 9.52
CA GLY A 72 12.59 2.67 10.87
C GLY A 72 11.56 2.66 12.01
N ARG A 73 10.26 2.83 11.72
CA ARG A 73 9.22 2.89 12.75
C ARG A 73 7.96 2.08 12.40
N ASN A 74 7.05 2.66 11.62
CA ASN A 74 5.72 2.08 11.40
C ASN A 74 5.37 2.02 9.92
N VAL A 75 4.71 0.93 9.52
CA VAL A 75 3.94 0.85 8.28
C VAL A 75 2.47 0.73 8.67
N ASN A 76 1.63 1.56 8.06
CA ASN A 76 0.18 1.45 8.18
C ASN A 76 -0.40 1.44 6.77
N GLU A 77 -1.06 0.34 6.43
CA GLU A 77 -1.68 0.13 5.14
C GLU A 77 -3.16 -0.13 5.35
N ARG A 78 -4.00 0.57 4.58
CA ARG A 78 -5.44 0.39 4.58
C ARG A 78 -5.90 0.20 3.15
N VAL A 79 -6.42 -0.99 2.87
CA VAL A 79 -7.04 -1.33 1.59
C VAL A 79 -8.54 -1.44 1.80
N GLN A 80 -9.32 -0.67 1.04
CA GLN A 80 -10.78 -0.72 1.11
C GLN A 80 -11.37 -1.87 0.30
N GLY A 81 -10.71 -2.22 -0.80
CA GLY A 81 -11.06 -3.36 -1.64
C GLY A 81 -10.29 -4.62 -1.24
N GLN A 82 -9.71 -5.28 -2.23
CA GLN A 82 -9.02 -6.55 -2.05
C GLN A 82 -7.50 -6.36 -1.95
N TYR A 83 -6.87 -7.12 -1.06
CA TYR A 83 -5.42 -7.29 -0.99
C TYR A 83 -5.07 -8.73 -1.39
N VAL A 84 -4.21 -8.90 -2.41
CA VAL A 84 -3.75 -10.20 -2.89
C VAL A 84 -2.23 -10.24 -2.79
N LEU A 85 -1.71 -11.31 -2.18
CA LEU A 85 -0.28 -11.58 -2.06
C LEU A 85 0.01 -12.96 -2.64
N GLU A 86 0.68 -12.99 -3.80
CA GLU A 86 1.14 -14.20 -4.45
C GLU A 86 2.66 -14.29 -4.35
N VAL A 87 3.15 -15.37 -3.73
CA VAL A 87 4.57 -15.60 -3.51
C VAL A 87 4.88 -17.05 -3.84
N THR A 88 5.90 -17.27 -4.66
CA THR A 88 6.22 -18.59 -5.22
C THR A 88 7.10 -19.44 -4.32
N ASP A 89 8.07 -18.81 -3.64
CA ASP A 89 9.03 -19.52 -2.78
C ASP A 89 8.60 -19.53 -1.32
N SER A 90 8.66 -18.39 -0.63
CA SER A 90 8.39 -18.35 0.81
C SER A 90 7.91 -16.99 1.34
N ILE A 91 7.06 -17.04 2.37
CA ILE A 91 6.64 -15.88 3.16
C ILE A 91 7.09 -16.12 4.61
N THR A 92 7.86 -15.18 5.17
CA THR A 92 8.31 -15.24 6.57
C THR A 92 7.90 -13.99 7.32
N ASN A 93 7.09 -14.16 8.37
CA ASN A 93 6.72 -13.10 9.30
C ASN A 93 7.37 -13.36 10.66
N ASN A 94 8.42 -12.61 11.00
CA ASN A 94 9.04 -12.67 12.32
C ASN A 94 8.61 -11.46 13.15
N THR A 95 7.81 -11.68 14.18
CA THR A 95 7.27 -10.63 15.04
C THR A 95 7.14 -11.12 16.48
N ARG A 96 7.16 -10.18 17.43
CA ARG A 96 6.85 -10.47 18.83
C ARG A 96 5.38 -10.86 19.02
N HIS A 97 4.47 -10.24 18.27
CA HIS A 97 3.03 -10.50 18.32
C HIS A 97 2.45 -10.52 16.89
N HIS A 98 1.89 -11.66 16.48
CA HIS A 98 1.23 -11.80 15.19
C HIS A 98 -0.28 -11.94 15.41
N LYS A 99 -1.05 -10.95 14.98
CA LYS A 99 -2.51 -10.94 15.08
C LYS A 99 -3.09 -10.95 13.68
N LEU A 100 -3.79 -12.02 13.34
CA LEU A 100 -4.57 -12.16 12.13
C LEU A 100 -6.05 -12.19 12.51
N MET A 101 -6.87 -11.47 11.77
CA MET A 101 -8.30 -11.35 12.03
C MET A 101 -9.03 -11.40 10.69
N ALA A 102 -10.09 -12.18 10.63
CA ALA A 102 -11.08 -12.11 9.56
C ALA A 102 -12.45 -11.96 10.19
N PHE A 103 -13.35 -11.27 9.50
CA PHE A 103 -14.70 -11.03 10.00
C PHE A 103 -15.60 -12.24 9.77
N GLU A 104 -15.68 -12.75 8.54
CA GLU A 104 -16.59 -13.85 8.19
C GLU A 104 -15.92 -15.21 8.29
N ARG A 105 -14.73 -15.35 7.71
CA ARG A 105 -14.06 -16.63 7.54
C ARG A 105 -12.55 -16.45 7.49
N PHE A 106 -11.84 -17.21 8.31
CA PHE A 106 -10.37 -17.30 8.30
C PHE A 106 -9.95 -18.71 7.91
N GLU A 107 -9.15 -18.86 6.86
CA GLU A 107 -8.72 -20.16 6.35
C GLU A 107 -7.21 -20.27 6.21
N ILE A 108 -6.69 -21.42 6.60
CA ILE A 108 -5.31 -21.83 6.34
C ILE A 108 -5.38 -23.14 5.57
N ARG A 109 -4.84 -23.17 4.35
CA ARG A 109 -4.92 -24.32 3.44
C ARG A 109 -3.53 -24.74 3.01
N GLY A 110 -3.31 -26.04 2.92
CA GLY A 110 -2.10 -26.62 2.34
C GLY A 110 -2.36 -28.04 1.83
N PRO A 111 -1.37 -28.70 1.21
CA PRO A 111 -1.53 -30.05 0.66
C PRO A 111 -2.00 -31.09 1.68
N GLY A 112 -1.70 -30.88 2.96
CA GLY A 112 -2.04 -31.79 4.05
C GLY A 112 -3.43 -31.56 4.67
N GLY A 113 -4.15 -30.49 4.31
CA GLY A 113 -5.45 -30.18 4.90
C GLY A 113 -5.80 -28.69 4.95
N LYS A 114 -6.90 -28.39 5.64
CA LYS A 114 -7.46 -27.06 5.80
C LYS A 114 -7.88 -26.83 7.26
N ILE A 115 -7.58 -25.65 7.76
CA ILE A 115 -8.11 -25.11 9.03
C ILE A 115 -9.04 -23.97 8.67
N THR A 116 -10.24 -23.97 9.25
CA THR A 116 -11.25 -22.91 9.06
C THR A 116 -11.69 -22.39 10.43
N LEU A 117 -11.76 -21.07 10.58
CA LEU A 117 -12.45 -20.41 11.68
C LEU A 117 -13.57 -19.55 11.06
N ASP A 118 -14.80 -19.79 11.49
CA ASP A 118 -15.98 -19.05 11.04
C ASP A 118 -17.03 -18.95 12.16
N ALA A 119 -18.24 -18.48 11.84
CA ALA A 119 -19.32 -18.31 12.81
C ALA A 119 -19.77 -19.62 13.50
N ALA A 120 -19.51 -20.80 12.90
CA ALA A 120 -19.84 -22.09 13.48
C ALA A 120 -18.75 -22.60 14.45
N GLY A 121 -17.54 -22.05 14.36
CA GLY A 121 -16.43 -22.39 15.24
C GLY A 121 -15.14 -22.70 14.47
N ILE A 122 -14.38 -23.69 14.96
CA ILE A 122 -13.08 -24.09 14.39
C ILE A 122 -13.22 -25.49 13.77
N THR A 123 -12.87 -25.63 12.50
CA THR A 123 -12.89 -26.90 11.77
C THR A 123 -11.49 -27.27 11.28
N LEU A 124 -11.09 -28.52 11.51
CA LEU A 124 -9.83 -29.10 11.03
C LEU A 124 -10.16 -30.25 10.06
N GLU A 125 -9.81 -30.10 8.79
CA GLU A 125 -10.06 -31.08 7.72
C GLU A 125 -8.73 -31.61 7.18
N ALA A 126 -8.40 -32.88 7.43
CA ALA A 126 -7.22 -33.53 6.91
C ALA A 126 -7.39 -35.07 6.91
N PRO A 127 -6.72 -35.82 6.01
CA PRO A 127 -6.72 -37.29 6.05
C PRO A 127 -6.15 -37.85 7.37
N ASN A 128 -5.25 -37.11 8.01
CA ASN A 128 -4.66 -37.49 9.30
C ASN A 128 -4.46 -36.23 10.15
N ILE A 129 -5.09 -36.16 11.33
CA ILE A 129 -4.84 -35.14 12.35
C ILE A 129 -4.04 -35.80 13.47
N ARG A 130 -2.80 -35.36 13.69
CA ARG A 130 -1.92 -35.92 14.74
C ARG A 130 -1.65 -34.87 15.81
N ILE A 131 -2.10 -35.14 17.04
CA ILE A 131 -1.83 -34.30 18.20
C ILE A 131 -0.80 -35.02 19.08
N LYS A 132 0.40 -34.44 19.20
CA LYS A 132 1.46 -34.96 20.07
C LYS A 132 1.41 -34.19 21.40
N GLY A 133 0.58 -34.66 22.32
CA GLY A 133 0.38 -34.04 23.63
C GLY A 133 -0.99 -34.37 24.21
N ASN A 134 -1.25 -33.89 25.43
CA ASN A 134 -2.55 -34.08 26.06
C ASN A 134 -3.60 -33.18 25.38
N LEU A 135 -4.70 -33.76 24.92
CA LEU A 135 -5.84 -33.01 24.41
C LEU A 135 -6.89 -32.90 25.52
N THR A 136 -7.05 -31.71 26.09
CA THR A 136 -8.13 -31.44 27.05
C THR A 136 -9.34 -30.92 26.30
N THR A 137 -10.42 -31.69 26.30
CA THR A 137 -11.71 -31.28 25.73
C THR A 137 -12.63 -30.80 26.87
N GLY A 138 -12.98 -29.51 26.89
CA GLY A 138 -13.89 -28.96 27.89
C GLY A 138 -14.23 -27.49 27.68
N GLY A 139 -15.53 -27.16 27.69
CA GLY A 139 -16.04 -25.81 27.98
C GLY A 139 -16.54 -24.96 26.80
N SER A 140 -17.79 -24.53 26.91
CA SER A 140 -18.48 -23.54 26.08
C SER A 140 -17.79 -22.17 26.16
N GLY A 141 -17.01 -21.80 25.15
CA GLY A 141 -16.31 -20.52 25.09
C GLY A 141 -16.50 -19.83 23.75
N SER A 142 -17.21 -18.69 23.73
CA SER A 142 -17.34 -17.83 22.55
C SER A 142 -16.16 -16.86 22.48
N SER A 143 -15.29 -17.00 21.47
CA SER A 143 -14.26 -16.01 21.16
C SER A 143 -14.72 -15.18 19.96
N SER A 144 -15.17 -13.95 20.20
CA SER A 144 -15.60 -13.03 19.14
C SER A 144 -14.43 -12.17 18.67
N VAL A 145 -14.15 -12.18 17.37
CA VAL A 145 -13.19 -11.28 16.71
C VAL A 145 -13.80 -9.86 16.65
N PRO A 146 -13.05 -8.78 16.96
CA PRO A 146 -13.54 -7.41 16.78
C PRO A 146 -13.92 -7.18 15.31
N THR A 147 -15.16 -6.77 15.08
CA THR A 147 -15.68 -6.48 13.74
C THR A 147 -15.00 -5.22 13.20
N LEU A 148 -14.41 -5.27 12.01
CA LEU A 148 -14.01 -4.06 11.28
C LEU A 148 -15.29 -3.32 10.87
N SER A 149 -15.63 -2.22 11.56
CA SER A 149 -16.68 -1.29 11.11
C SER A 149 -16.16 -0.48 9.92
N GLY A 150 -16.11 -1.12 8.76
CA GLY A 150 -15.85 -0.48 7.48
C GLY A 150 -17.17 -0.08 6.82
N ALA A 151 -17.88 0.89 7.38
CA ALA A 151 -18.79 1.67 6.54
C ALA A 151 -17.90 2.34 5.48
N ALA A 152 -18.05 1.95 4.21
CA ALA A 152 -17.64 2.80 3.11
C ALA A 152 -18.31 4.15 3.38
N ASN A 153 -17.52 5.20 3.60
CA ASN A 153 -18.11 6.53 3.72
C ASN A 153 -18.81 6.79 2.38
N GLU A 154 -20.14 6.83 2.40
CA GLU A 154 -20.88 7.53 1.36
C GLU A 154 -20.25 8.92 1.24
N ALA A 155 -19.96 9.32 0.01
CA ALA A 155 -19.41 10.61 -0.29
C ALA A 155 -20.29 11.67 0.40
N LEU A 156 -19.70 12.42 1.33
CA LEU A 156 -20.30 13.67 1.75
C LEU A 156 -20.37 14.55 0.49
N PRO A 157 -21.55 15.11 0.14
CA PRO A 157 -21.61 16.10 -0.91
C PRO A 157 -20.64 17.23 -0.55
N LEU A 158 -19.88 17.70 -1.54
CA LEU A 158 -18.97 18.84 -1.42
C LEU A 158 -19.68 19.95 -0.66
N CYS A 159 -19.16 20.31 0.51
CA CYS A 159 -19.72 21.39 1.31
C CYS A 159 -19.60 22.70 0.50
N GLU A 160 -20.75 23.31 0.23
CA GLU A 160 -20.94 24.58 -0.48
C GLU A 160 -20.41 25.78 0.33
N GLU A 161 -19.09 25.93 0.42
CA GLU A 161 -18.46 27.22 0.77
C GLU A 161 -17.44 27.69 -0.28
N CYS A 162 -17.70 27.38 -1.56
CA CYS A 162 -17.03 28.00 -2.71
C CYS A 162 -17.99 28.83 -3.61
N GLU A 163 -19.23 29.10 -3.17
CA GLU A 163 -20.18 30.01 -3.86
C GLU A 163 -20.45 31.33 -3.10
N LYS A 164 -19.46 31.89 -2.40
CA LYS A 164 -19.54 33.27 -1.86
C LYS A 164 -18.36 34.17 -2.23
N LEU A 165 -17.77 33.94 -3.41
CA LEU A 165 -16.86 34.89 -4.06
C LEU A 165 -17.33 35.30 -5.47
N LYS A 166 -18.62 35.15 -5.76
CA LYS A 166 -19.28 35.81 -6.89
C LYS A 166 -20.38 36.75 -6.38
N THR A 167 -19.96 37.90 -5.88
CA THR A 167 -20.60 39.22 -6.06
C THR A 167 -19.58 40.27 -5.72
#